data_AF-A0A0C4DSP4-F1
#
_entry.id   AF-A0A0C4DSP4-F1
#
_cell.length_a   1.000
_cell.length_b   1.000
_cell.length_c   1.000
_cell.angle_alpha   90.00
_cell.angle_beta   90.00
_cell.angle_gamma   90.00
#
_symmetry.space_group_name_H-M   'P 1'
#
loop_
_entity.id
_entity.type
_entity.pdbx_description
1 polymer ?
#
loop_
_entity_poly.entity_id
_entity_poly.type
_entity_poly.pdbx_seq_one_letter_code
_entity_poly.pdbx_strand_id
1 'polypeptide(L)'
;MSGGLGLGLQLPKSPAPRPTSSYSGFQLPSSSSSVDSDNNDDDDDSALPFPTALARKDFLAPDFDPAVYLSSLFPSDADTTSAHRHQTLEDLRSDLRDRSAAISTELLELVNSNYTSFLSLGDELKGGEDKVEDVRVALLGFRRAVEDIKEQVRRRRADVSDACAELTEVRAAIERGRRMLELDERVAALEARLAVDSLPKNTADDIFNVDDSDEDDEAEGGSDEPAEAERTFVGSSFAKLLSLATEYRVIEQLAGSIGVEVPFVIKMGDRIAKCRNTLLLDLNTATKEAKNAGARGHSRMLKYLSIYPLLEAEENAIAVLKNK
;
A
#
# COMPACT_ATOMS: atom_id res chain seq x y z
N MET A 1 10.65 -22.67 19.97
CA MET A 1 9.35 -22.20 20.50
C MET A 1 8.94 -21.00 19.68
N SER A 2 8.19 -21.20 18.60
CA SER A 2 7.76 -20.13 17.70
C SER A 2 6.24 -20.10 17.73
N GLY A 3 5.68 -19.12 18.46
CA GLY A 3 4.25 -18.91 18.60
C GLY A 3 3.76 -17.90 17.57
N GLY A 4 3.25 -18.39 16.43
CA GLY A 4 2.52 -17.59 15.47
C GLY A 4 1.10 -17.35 15.98
N LEU A 5 0.83 -16.15 16.50
CA LEU A 5 -0.52 -15.70 16.84
C LEU A 5 -1.22 -15.19 15.57
N GLY A 6 -1.97 -16.08 14.92
CA GLY A 6 -2.88 -15.72 13.83
C GLY A 6 -4.04 -14.90 14.37
N LEU A 7 -4.12 -13.63 13.93
CA LEU A 7 -5.26 -12.73 14.15
C LEU A 7 -6.48 -13.26 13.39
N GLY A 8 -7.36 -13.95 14.09
CA GLY A 8 -8.68 -14.34 13.60
C GLY A 8 -9.60 -13.12 13.47
N LEU A 9 -9.64 -12.51 12.29
CA LEU A 9 -10.67 -11.55 11.92
C LEU A 9 -11.93 -12.32 11.51
N GLN A 10 -12.86 -12.52 12.45
CA GLN A 10 -14.20 -13.00 12.14
C GLN A 10 -15.02 -11.85 11.49
N LEU A 11 -15.31 -12.03 10.21
CA LEU A 11 -16.22 -11.18 9.44
C LEU A 11 -17.66 -11.40 9.93
N PRO A 12 -18.48 -10.35 10.17
CA PRO A 12 -19.88 -10.54 10.54
C PRO A 12 -20.68 -11.12 9.37
N LYS A 13 -21.43 -12.18 9.65
CA LYS A 13 -22.33 -12.89 8.75
C LYS A 13 -23.49 -11.96 8.32
N SER A 14 -23.60 -11.68 7.04
CA SER A 14 -24.70 -10.91 6.44
C SER A 14 -26.05 -11.64 6.58
N PRO A 15 -27.16 -10.96 6.91
CA PRO A 15 -28.48 -11.56 6.97
C PRO A 15 -29.04 -11.82 5.55
N ALA A 16 -29.70 -12.96 5.38
CA ALA A 16 -30.32 -13.37 4.12
C ALA A 16 -31.54 -12.49 3.75
N PRO A 17 -31.81 -12.23 2.46
CA PRO A 17 -32.98 -11.46 2.03
C PRO A 17 -34.26 -12.29 2.18
N ARG A 18 -35.31 -11.67 2.76
CA ARG A 18 -36.67 -12.23 2.82
C ARG A 18 -37.37 -12.10 1.45
N PRO A 19 -38.23 -13.07 1.07
CA PRO A 19 -39.00 -12.97 -0.15
C PRO A 19 -40.11 -11.92 -0.01
N THR A 20 -40.15 -10.99 -0.96
CA THR A 20 -41.24 -10.02 -1.12
C THR A 20 -42.46 -10.74 -1.72
N SER A 21 -43.55 -10.78 -0.98
CA SER A 21 -44.85 -11.26 -1.47
C SER A 21 -45.42 -10.23 -2.46
N SER A 22 -45.38 -10.55 -3.74
CA SER A 22 -46.12 -9.82 -4.78
C SER A 22 -47.56 -10.33 -4.81
N TYR A 23 -48.48 -9.59 -4.21
CA TYR A 23 -49.91 -9.85 -4.32
C TYR A 23 -50.36 -9.43 -5.73
N SER A 24 -50.29 -10.37 -6.68
CA SER A 24 -50.79 -10.20 -8.04
C SER A 24 -52.29 -10.49 -8.09
N GLY A 25 -53.03 -9.45 -8.47
CA GLY A 25 -54.40 -9.40 -8.99
C GLY A 25 -55.24 -10.68 -9.02
N PHE A 26 -56.39 -10.60 -8.34
CA PHE A 26 -57.56 -11.43 -8.59
C PHE A 26 -57.93 -11.46 -10.08
N GLN A 27 -57.84 -12.62 -10.72
CA GLN A 27 -58.34 -12.87 -12.07
C GLN A 27 -59.57 -13.80 -11.96
N LEU A 28 -60.74 -13.29 -12.32
CA LEU A 28 -61.96 -14.09 -12.44
C LEU A 28 -61.90 -14.97 -13.71
N PRO A 29 -62.30 -16.25 -13.66
CA PRO A 29 -62.36 -17.09 -14.86
C PRO A 29 -63.53 -16.67 -15.76
N SER A 30 -63.21 -16.29 -17.00
CA SER A 30 -64.20 -16.16 -18.07
C SER A 30 -64.50 -17.56 -18.63
N SER A 31 -65.73 -18.02 -18.46
CA SER A 31 -66.23 -19.27 -19.04
C SER A 31 -66.45 -19.09 -20.54
N SER A 32 -65.57 -19.66 -21.37
CA SER A 32 -65.84 -19.87 -22.79
C SER A 32 -66.11 -21.36 -23.01
N SER A 33 -67.39 -21.74 -23.02
CA SER A 33 -67.85 -23.05 -23.48
C SER A 33 -68.60 -22.88 -24.79
N SER A 34 -67.92 -23.10 -25.92
CA SER A 34 -68.55 -23.28 -27.23
C SER A 34 -68.62 -24.77 -27.52
N VAL A 35 -69.84 -25.32 -27.45
CA VAL A 35 -70.20 -26.66 -27.90
C VAL A 35 -70.69 -26.59 -29.36
N ASP A 36 -70.22 -27.52 -30.18
CA ASP A 36 -70.69 -27.74 -31.55
C ASP A 36 -72.15 -28.23 -31.58
N SER A 37 -72.92 -27.78 -32.58
CA SER A 37 -73.98 -28.56 -33.25
C SER A 37 -74.43 -27.86 -34.54
N ASP A 38 -74.21 -28.54 -35.67
CA ASP A 38 -74.86 -28.31 -36.97
C ASP A 38 -76.37 -28.60 -36.87
N ASN A 39 -77.23 -27.65 -37.25
CA ASN A 39 -78.29 -27.85 -38.25
C ASN A 39 -78.98 -26.52 -38.61
N ASN A 40 -79.22 -26.29 -39.91
CA ASN A 40 -79.84 -25.11 -40.48
C ASN A 40 -81.34 -25.01 -40.16
N ASP A 41 -81.82 -23.83 -39.74
CA ASP A 41 -83.10 -23.25 -40.18
C ASP A 41 -83.11 -21.73 -39.90
N ASP A 42 -83.56 -20.95 -40.87
CA ASP A 42 -83.80 -19.50 -40.76
C ASP A 42 -85.00 -19.26 -39.84
N ASP A 43 -84.77 -18.90 -38.57
CA ASP A 43 -85.75 -18.27 -37.69
C ASP A 43 -85.08 -17.20 -36.81
N ASP A 44 -85.51 -15.96 -36.99
CA ASP A 44 -85.08 -14.74 -36.31
C ASP A 44 -85.62 -14.68 -34.87
N ASP A 45 -85.13 -15.57 -33.99
CA ASP A 45 -85.42 -15.57 -32.55
C ASP A 45 -84.32 -14.83 -31.77
N SER A 46 -84.36 -13.50 -31.83
CA SER A 46 -83.56 -12.65 -30.93
C SER A 46 -83.88 -12.96 -29.46
N ALA A 47 -82.90 -13.51 -28.73
CA ALA A 47 -83.00 -13.80 -27.31
C ALA A 47 -83.41 -12.54 -26.53
N LEU A 48 -84.60 -12.58 -25.92
CA LEU A 48 -85.14 -11.48 -25.11
C LEU A 48 -84.11 -11.09 -24.01
N PRO A 49 -83.80 -9.80 -23.83
CA PRO A 49 -82.80 -9.38 -22.84
C PRO A 49 -83.31 -9.60 -21.41
N PHE A 50 -82.54 -10.34 -20.61
CA PHE A 50 -82.75 -10.46 -19.16
C PHE A 50 -82.51 -9.11 -18.47
N PRO A 51 -83.23 -8.79 -17.38
CA PRO A 51 -82.99 -7.58 -16.62
C PRO A 51 -81.57 -7.60 -16.03
N THR A 52 -80.85 -6.49 -16.20
CA THR A 52 -79.52 -6.30 -15.61
C THR A 52 -79.64 -5.91 -14.14
N ALA A 53 -78.89 -6.57 -13.26
CA ALA A 53 -78.85 -6.23 -11.83
C ALA A 53 -78.45 -4.76 -11.59
N LEU A 54 -78.98 -4.16 -10.52
CA LEU A 54 -78.74 -2.76 -10.16
C LEU A 54 -77.25 -2.51 -9.87
N ALA A 55 -76.61 -1.64 -10.67
CA ALA A 55 -75.18 -1.43 -10.60
C ALA A 55 -74.76 -0.61 -9.37
N ARG A 56 -73.50 -0.78 -8.92
CA ARG A 56 -73.02 -0.11 -7.70
C ARG A 56 -72.93 1.40 -7.80
N LYS A 57 -72.36 1.83 -8.91
CA LYS A 57 -72.12 3.21 -9.31
C LYS A 57 -73.36 4.10 -9.21
N ASP A 58 -74.56 3.56 -9.43
CA ASP A 58 -75.79 4.35 -9.48
C ASP A 58 -76.21 4.89 -8.11
N PHE A 59 -75.73 4.26 -7.03
CA PHE A 59 -76.00 4.66 -5.63
C PHE A 59 -74.88 5.49 -5.00
N LEU A 60 -73.84 5.84 -5.76
CA LEU A 60 -72.70 6.62 -5.26
C LEU A 60 -72.84 8.13 -5.54
N ALA A 61 -73.93 8.54 -6.20
CA ALA A 61 -74.18 9.95 -6.48
C ALA A 61 -74.46 10.73 -5.18
N PRO A 62 -73.80 11.88 -4.94
CA PRO A 62 -73.99 12.66 -3.72
C PRO A 62 -75.41 13.22 -3.55
N ASP A 63 -76.13 13.44 -4.65
CA ASP A 63 -77.52 13.90 -4.69
C ASP A 63 -78.48 12.80 -5.18
N PHE A 64 -78.28 11.56 -4.70
CA PHE A 64 -79.11 10.43 -5.11
C PHE A 64 -80.58 10.62 -4.70
N ASP A 65 -81.47 10.77 -5.68
CA ASP A 65 -82.92 10.75 -5.49
C ASP A 65 -83.50 9.40 -5.94
N PRO A 66 -84.01 8.57 -4.99
CA PRO A 66 -84.57 7.27 -5.32
C PRO A 66 -85.78 7.37 -6.26
N ALA A 67 -86.58 8.44 -6.17
CA ALA A 67 -87.78 8.59 -6.99
C ALA A 67 -87.41 8.84 -8.47
N VAL A 68 -86.45 9.73 -8.70
CA VAL A 68 -85.92 10.01 -10.05
C VAL A 68 -85.20 8.79 -10.62
N TYR A 69 -84.40 8.10 -9.80
CA TYR A 69 -83.68 6.90 -10.21
C TYR A 69 -84.65 5.77 -10.61
N LEU A 70 -85.65 5.45 -9.77
CA LEU A 70 -86.65 4.43 -10.10
C LEU A 70 -87.49 4.80 -11.33
N SER A 71 -87.79 6.09 -11.53
CA SER A 71 -88.51 6.55 -12.72
C SER A 71 -87.68 6.44 -14.02
N SER A 72 -86.35 6.62 -13.93
CA SER A 72 -85.43 6.49 -15.07
C SER A 72 -85.27 5.04 -15.54
N LEU A 73 -85.58 4.06 -14.68
CA LEU A 73 -85.59 2.64 -15.01
C LEU A 73 -86.85 2.22 -15.80
N PHE A 74 -87.92 3.01 -15.76
CA PHE A 74 -89.18 2.75 -16.48
C PHE A 74 -89.64 3.96 -17.34
N PRO A 75 -88.97 4.27 -18.47
CA PRO A 75 -89.38 5.38 -19.33
C PRO A 75 -90.74 5.10 -20.00
N SER A 76 -91.65 6.07 -19.93
CA SER A 76 -93.03 5.99 -20.45
C SER A 76 -93.16 6.27 -21.96
N ASP A 77 -92.09 6.74 -22.63
CA ASP A 77 -92.16 7.17 -24.03
C ASP A 77 -91.71 6.07 -24.99
N ALA A 78 -92.53 5.85 -26.01
CA ALA A 78 -92.61 4.63 -26.81
C ALA A 78 -91.48 4.40 -27.83
N ASP A 79 -90.35 5.11 -27.78
CA ASP A 79 -89.36 5.10 -28.87
C ASP A 79 -87.89 4.84 -28.46
N THR A 80 -87.67 4.27 -27.26
CA THR A 80 -86.33 3.74 -26.90
C THR A 80 -86.44 2.35 -26.30
N THR A 81 -86.00 1.35 -27.07
CA THR A 81 -85.83 -0.06 -26.68
C THR A 81 -84.64 -0.25 -25.72
N SER A 82 -84.66 0.41 -24.57
CA SER A 82 -83.56 0.37 -23.60
C SER A 82 -83.92 -0.45 -22.34
N ALA A 83 -83.56 -1.73 -22.42
CA ALA A 83 -83.09 -2.63 -21.35
C ALA A 83 -83.94 -3.05 -20.12
N HIS A 84 -85.06 -2.43 -19.74
CA HIS A 84 -85.71 -2.75 -18.43
C HIS A 84 -87.19 -3.19 -18.47
N ARG A 85 -87.75 -3.45 -19.65
CA ARG A 85 -89.20 -3.70 -19.82
C ARG A 85 -89.73 -5.00 -19.16
N HIS A 86 -88.86 -5.90 -18.68
CA HIS A 86 -89.26 -7.21 -18.14
C HIS A 86 -88.91 -7.45 -16.66
N GLN A 87 -88.54 -6.42 -15.90
CA GLN A 87 -88.32 -6.57 -14.45
C GLN A 87 -89.65 -6.51 -13.68
N THR A 88 -89.93 -7.51 -12.84
CA THR A 88 -91.10 -7.47 -11.94
C THR A 88 -90.79 -6.63 -10.70
N LEU A 89 -91.82 -6.05 -10.08
CA LEU A 89 -91.63 -5.32 -8.82
C LEU A 89 -91.09 -6.21 -7.69
N GLU A 90 -91.38 -7.51 -7.73
CA GLU A 90 -90.85 -8.47 -6.75
C GLU A 90 -89.34 -8.69 -6.97
N ASP A 91 -88.91 -8.79 -8.23
CA ASP A 91 -87.49 -8.94 -8.61
C ASP A 91 -86.67 -7.68 -8.29
N LEU A 92 -87.22 -6.49 -8.55
CA LEU A 92 -86.62 -5.22 -8.12
C LEU A 92 -86.50 -5.14 -6.59
N ARG A 93 -87.50 -5.66 -5.86
CA ARG A 93 -87.48 -5.67 -4.40
C ARG A 93 -86.45 -6.64 -3.84
N SER A 94 -86.27 -7.81 -4.44
CA SER A 94 -85.19 -8.74 -4.07
C SER A 94 -83.83 -8.13 -4.37
N ASP A 95 -83.61 -7.56 -5.56
CA ASP A 95 -82.32 -7.00 -5.96
C ASP A 95 -81.92 -5.80 -5.06
N LEU A 96 -82.87 -4.94 -4.70
CA LEU A 96 -82.65 -3.88 -3.71
C LEU A 96 -82.32 -4.41 -2.31
N ARG A 97 -82.96 -5.50 -1.88
CA ARG A 97 -82.66 -6.14 -0.58
C ARG A 97 -81.28 -6.80 -0.58
N ASP A 98 -80.95 -7.56 -1.61
CA ASP A 98 -79.66 -8.22 -1.76
C ASP A 98 -78.53 -7.19 -1.81
N ARG A 99 -78.77 -6.07 -2.50
CA ARG A 99 -77.82 -4.97 -2.54
C ARG A 99 -77.65 -4.28 -1.20
N SER A 100 -78.73 -4.08 -0.44
CA SER A 100 -78.65 -3.52 0.91
C SER A 100 -77.86 -4.43 1.86
N ALA A 101 -78.05 -5.75 1.75
CA ALA A 101 -77.29 -6.74 2.49
C ALA A 101 -75.81 -6.71 2.10
N ALA A 102 -75.48 -6.67 0.80
CA ALA A 102 -74.11 -6.58 0.31
C ALA A 102 -73.40 -5.29 0.78
N ILE A 103 -74.11 -4.16 0.82
CA ILE A 103 -73.56 -2.89 1.34
C ILE A 103 -73.29 -3.02 2.85
N SER A 104 -74.18 -3.64 3.62
CA SER A 104 -73.97 -3.86 5.05
C SER A 104 -72.75 -4.73 5.34
N THR A 105 -72.52 -5.77 4.52
CA THR A 105 -71.36 -6.65 4.69
C THR A 105 -70.07 -5.95 4.28
N GLU A 106 -70.08 -5.18 3.18
CA GLU A 106 -68.94 -4.39 2.74
C GLU A 106 -68.57 -3.32 3.78
N LEU A 107 -69.56 -2.68 4.40
CA LEU A 107 -69.31 -1.69 5.46
C LEU A 107 -68.65 -2.34 6.67
N LEU A 108 -69.13 -3.50 7.12
CA LEU A 108 -68.51 -4.23 8.23
C LEU A 108 -67.09 -4.70 7.88
N GLU A 109 -66.87 -5.15 6.66
CA GLU A 109 -65.56 -5.57 6.18
C GLU A 109 -64.60 -4.38 6.07
N LEU A 110 -65.05 -3.23 5.57
CA LEU A 110 -64.25 -2.01 5.49
C LEU A 110 -63.89 -1.51 6.88
N VAL A 111 -64.85 -1.49 7.81
CA VAL A 111 -64.58 -1.06 9.19
C VAL A 111 -63.61 -2.02 9.87
N ASN A 112 -63.78 -3.33 9.69
CA ASN A 112 -62.90 -4.32 10.30
C ASN A 112 -61.48 -4.28 9.70
N SER A 113 -61.36 -4.19 8.38
CA SER A 113 -60.07 -4.05 7.69
C SER A 113 -59.37 -2.74 8.07
N ASN A 114 -60.11 -1.65 8.21
CA ASN A 114 -59.56 -0.37 8.64
C ASN A 114 -59.14 -0.41 10.12
N TYR A 115 -59.95 -0.98 11.00
CA TYR A 115 -59.64 -1.12 12.43
C TYR A 115 -58.42 -2.01 12.67
N THR A 116 -58.33 -3.17 11.99
CA THR A 116 -57.17 -4.04 12.06
C THR A 116 -55.90 -3.38 11.53
N SER A 117 -56.00 -2.61 10.44
CA SER A 117 -54.88 -1.83 9.92
C SER A 117 -54.40 -0.76 10.90
N PHE A 118 -55.33 -0.03 11.54
CA PHE A 118 -54.99 0.97 12.55
C PHE A 118 -54.39 0.36 13.81
N LEU A 119 -54.90 -0.78 14.28
CA LEU A 119 -54.31 -1.49 15.41
C LEU A 119 -52.91 -2.00 15.09
N SER A 120 -52.70 -2.57 13.90
CA SER A 120 -51.37 -3.02 13.45
C SER A 120 -50.39 -1.85 13.40
N LEU A 121 -50.81 -0.71 12.84
CA LEU A 121 -49.99 0.50 12.80
C LEU A 121 -49.69 1.03 14.21
N GLY A 122 -50.66 0.99 15.12
CA GLY A 122 -50.47 1.36 16.52
C GLY A 122 -49.46 0.46 17.24
N ASP A 123 -49.52 -0.85 16.99
CA ASP A 123 -48.58 -1.83 17.57
C ASP A 123 -47.16 -1.67 17.00
N GLU A 124 -47.06 -1.48 15.68
CA GLU A 124 -45.78 -1.19 15.00
C GLU A 124 -45.16 0.12 15.46
N LEU A 125 -45.96 1.18 15.64
CA LEU A 125 -45.47 2.47 16.10
C LEU A 125 -45.03 2.39 17.56
N LYS A 126 -45.81 1.73 18.41
CA LYS A 126 -45.48 1.52 19.83
C LYS A 126 -44.19 0.71 20.02
N GLY A 127 -43.99 -0.35 19.23
CA GLY A 127 -42.75 -1.12 19.26
C GLY A 127 -41.60 -0.50 18.43
N GLY A 128 -41.90 0.52 17.62
CA GLY A 128 -40.92 1.21 16.79
C GLY A 128 -40.03 2.16 17.58
N GLU A 129 -40.58 2.80 18.61
CA GLU A 129 -39.83 3.70 19.51
C GLU A 129 -38.69 2.95 20.24
N ASP A 130 -39.00 1.79 20.84
CA ASP A 130 -38.03 0.94 21.51
C ASP A 130 -36.89 0.51 20.56
N LYS A 131 -37.21 0.12 19.33
CA LYS A 131 -36.21 -0.26 18.31
C LYS A 131 -35.30 0.90 17.94
N VAL A 132 -35.84 2.12 17.85
CA VAL A 132 -35.05 3.31 17.56
C VAL A 132 -34.13 3.64 18.74
N GLU A 133 -34.61 3.49 19.97
CA GLU A 133 -33.79 3.66 21.16
C GLU A 133 -32.66 2.64 21.24
N ASP A 134 -32.94 1.36 20.96
CA ASP A 134 -31.92 0.30 20.88
C ASP A 134 -30.82 0.62 19.86
N VAL A 135 -31.21 1.06 18.66
CA VAL A 135 -30.24 1.48 17.62
C VAL A 135 -29.43 2.68 18.10
N ARG A 136 -30.06 3.66 18.76
CA ARG A 136 -29.36 4.83 19.30
C ARG A 136 -28.32 4.41 20.34
N VAL A 137 -28.67 3.52 21.26
CA VAL A 137 -27.73 2.99 22.26
C VAL A 137 -26.59 2.22 21.59
N ALA A 138 -26.89 1.38 20.61
CA ALA A 138 -25.88 0.64 19.85
C ALA A 138 -24.91 1.58 19.12
N LEU A 139 -25.40 2.66 18.49
CA LEU A 139 -24.57 3.66 17.83
C LEU A 139 -23.70 4.45 18.80
N LEU A 140 -24.20 4.75 20.01
CA LEU A 140 -23.41 5.38 21.06
C LEU A 140 -22.29 4.44 21.54
N GLY A 141 -22.58 3.16 21.72
CA GLY A 141 -21.59 2.13 22.04
C GLY A 141 -20.52 1.99 20.95
N PHE A 142 -20.95 1.96 19.69
CA PHE A 142 -20.04 1.88 18.54
C PHE A 142 -19.14 3.12 18.45
N ARG A 143 -19.70 4.32 18.62
CA ARG A 143 -18.90 5.57 18.63
C ARG A 143 -17.81 5.50 19.69
N ARG A 144 -18.15 5.10 20.92
CA ARG A 144 -17.18 4.95 22.01
C ARG A 144 -16.08 3.94 21.66
N ALA A 145 -16.45 2.78 21.13
CA ALA A 145 -15.48 1.77 20.71
C ALA A 145 -14.53 2.29 19.61
N VAL A 146 -15.03 3.08 18.66
CA VAL A 146 -14.20 3.71 17.62
C VAL A 146 -13.25 4.75 18.21
N GLU A 147 -13.72 5.55 19.17
CA GLU A 147 -12.88 6.52 19.89
C GLU A 147 -11.75 5.82 20.66
N ASP A 148 -12.05 4.74 21.38
CA ASP A 148 -11.07 3.93 22.12
C ASP A 148 -10.02 3.32 21.15
N ILE A 149 -10.44 2.77 20.02
CA ILE A 149 -9.53 2.24 18.98
C ILE A 149 -8.66 3.36 18.42
N LYS A 150 -9.24 4.54 18.14
CA LYS A 150 -8.50 5.69 17.61
C LYS A 150 -7.42 6.15 18.60
N GLU A 151 -7.72 6.17 19.89
CA GLU A 151 -6.74 6.48 20.92
C GLU A 151 -5.62 5.42 20.98
N GLN A 152 -5.97 4.14 20.94
CA GLN A 152 -4.99 3.05 20.93
C GLN A 152 -4.06 3.13 19.71
N VAL A 153 -4.61 3.41 18.52
CA VAL A 153 -3.83 3.59 17.29
C VAL A 153 -2.91 4.80 17.40
N ARG A 154 -3.39 5.93 17.95
CA ARG A 154 -2.56 7.12 18.18
C ARG A 154 -1.38 6.81 19.11
N ARG A 155 -1.64 6.09 20.20
CA ARG A 155 -0.58 5.67 21.14
C ARG A 155 0.44 4.76 20.46
N ARG A 156 -0.03 3.70 19.78
CA ARG A 156 0.87 2.78 19.05
C ARG A 156 1.69 3.50 17.99
N ARG A 157 1.12 4.50 17.31
CA ARG A 157 1.85 5.31 16.34
C ARG A 157 3.00 6.09 16.99
N ALA A 158 2.78 6.66 18.17
CA ALA A 158 3.82 7.34 18.93
C ALA A 158 4.91 6.36 19.38
N ASP A 159 4.52 5.23 19.96
CA ASP A 159 5.46 4.19 20.39
C ASP A 159 6.34 3.69 19.22
N VAL A 160 5.74 3.50 18.04
CA VAL A 160 6.46 3.11 16.81
C VAL A 160 7.35 4.24 16.29
N SER A 161 6.91 5.49 16.31
CA SER A 161 7.77 6.60 15.87
C SER A 161 9.00 6.76 16.76
N ASP A 162 8.84 6.58 18.06
CA ASP A 162 9.92 6.68 19.04
C ASP A 162 10.91 5.52 18.84
N ALA A 163 10.40 4.29 18.71
CA ALA A 163 11.23 3.13 18.40
C ALA A 163 11.96 3.25 17.04
N CYS A 164 11.33 3.85 16.03
CA CYS A 164 11.99 4.13 14.75
C CYS A 164 13.10 5.16 14.90
N ALA A 165 12.91 6.22 15.70
CA ALA A 165 13.93 7.21 15.96
C ALA A 165 15.14 6.57 16.68
N GLU A 166 14.90 5.80 17.73
CA GLU A 166 15.95 5.04 18.43
C GLU A 166 16.69 4.10 17.48
N LEU A 167 15.97 3.37 16.61
CA LEU A 167 16.58 2.49 15.62
C LEU A 167 17.49 3.25 14.65
N THR A 168 17.09 4.45 14.19
CA THR A 168 17.94 5.26 13.32
C THR A 168 19.20 5.76 14.02
N GLU A 169 19.10 6.14 15.29
CA GLU A 169 20.25 6.55 16.09
C GLU A 169 21.21 5.38 16.31
N VAL A 170 20.70 4.22 16.70
CA VAL A 170 21.50 3.00 16.89
C VAL A 170 22.17 2.60 15.58
N ARG A 171 21.48 2.66 14.44
CA ARG A 171 22.08 2.40 13.12
C ARG A 171 23.19 3.38 12.80
N ALA A 172 23.01 4.67 13.07
CA ALA A 172 24.05 5.67 12.87
C ALA A 172 25.26 5.42 13.79
N ALA A 173 25.03 5.00 15.04
CA ALA A 173 26.10 4.63 15.96
C ALA A 173 26.87 3.37 15.52
N ILE A 174 26.16 2.33 15.05
CA ILE A 174 26.78 1.11 14.49
C ILE A 174 27.64 1.47 13.29
N GLU A 175 27.11 2.30 12.39
CA GLU A 175 27.82 2.71 11.19
C GLU A 175 29.09 3.52 11.53
N ARG A 176 29.01 4.44 12.50
CA ARG A 176 30.21 5.10 13.04
C ARG A 176 31.21 4.10 13.61
N GLY A 177 30.75 3.14 14.42
CA GLY A 177 31.60 2.09 14.99
C GLY A 177 32.26 1.20 13.92
N ARG A 178 31.55 0.86 12.85
CA ARG A 178 32.11 0.11 11.71
C ARG A 178 33.22 0.88 11.02
N ARG A 179 33.04 2.18 10.76
CA ARG A 179 34.11 3.02 10.19
C ARG A 179 35.32 3.12 11.10
N MET A 180 35.12 3.17 12.42
CA MET A 180 36.23 3.16 13.39
C MET A 180 37.02 1.84 13.36
N LEU A 181 36.34 0.69 13.22
CA LEU A 181 36.98 -0.61 13.05
C LEU A 181 37.72 -0.71 11.70
N GLU A 182 37.10 -0.23 10.62
CA GLU A 182 37.72 -0.18 9.30
C GLU A 182 38.98 0.70 9.30
N LEU A 183 38.96 1.82 10.04
CA LEU A 183 40.13 2.67 10.23
C LEU A 183 41.25 1.93 10.96
N ASP A 184 40.96 1.23 12.06
CA ASP A 184 41.95 0.45 12.80
C ASP A 184 42.59 -0.64 11.95
N GLU A 185 41.76 -1.40 11.21
CA GLU A 185 42.22 -2.47 10.34
C GLU A 185 43.13 -1.93 9.22
N ARG A 186 42.73 -0.84 8.56
CA ARG A 186 43.56 -0.23 7.50
C ARG A 186 44.85 0.37 8.04
N VAL A 187 44.82 1.01 9.21
CA VAL A 187 46.05 1.54 9.84
C VAL A 187 46.97 0.39 10.24
N ALA A 188 46.44 -0.67 10.86
CA ALA A 188 47.23 -1.85 11.22
C ALA A 188 47.83 -2.55 9.99
N ALA A 189 47.08 -2.66 8.89
CA ALA A 189 47.58 -3.22 7.64
C ALA A 189 48.70 -2.35 7.03
N LEU A 190 48.55 -1.02 7.04
CA LEU A 190 49.58 -0.10 6.57
C LEU A 190 50.84 -0.18 7.44
N GLU A 191 50.68 -0.18 8.77
CA GLU A 191 51.78 -0.36 9.73
C GLU A 191 52.52 -1.68 9.51
N ALA A 192 51.79 -2.78 9.29
CA ALA A 192 52.41 -4.09 9.05
C ALA A 192 53.23 -4.11 7.76
N ARG A 193 52.69 -3.58 6.66
CA ARG A 193 53.41 -3.50 5.38
C ARG A 193 54.65 -2.61 5.48
N LEU A 194 54.52 -1.48 6.16
CA LEU A 194 55.61 -0.54 6.36
C LEU A 194 56.69 -1.07 7.30
N ALA A 195 56.30 -1.83 8.35
CA ALA A 195 57.24 -2.48 9.25
C ALA A 195 58.07 -3.56 8.53
N VAL A 196 57.44 -4.38 7.69
CA VAL A 196 58.13 -5.42 6.89
C VAL A 196 59.18 -4.79 5.97
N ASP A 197 58.88 -3.63 5.38
CA ASP A 197 59.79 -2.97 4.44
C ASP A 197 60.88 -2.12 5.13
N SER A 198 60.63 -1.65 6.36
CA SER A 198 61.60 -0.86 7.13
C SER A 198 62.74 -1.67 7.77
N LEU A 199 62.65 -3.02 7.76
CA LEU A 199 63.75 -3.86 8.22
C LEU A 199 64.89 -3.84 7.18
N PRO A 200 66.14 -3.57 7.58
CA PRO A 200 67.26 -3.69 6.66
C PRO A 200 67.34 -5.14 6.19
N LYS A 201 67.24 -5.35 4.86
CA LYS A 201 67.51 -6.62 4.19
C LYS A 201 68.96 -7.04 4.47
N ASN A 202 69.19 -7.69 5.61
CA ASN A 202 70.46 -8.33 5.90
C ASN A 202 70.57 -9.58 5.02
N THR A 203 71.33 -9.43 3.94
CA THR A 203 72.08 -10.44 3.19
C THR A 203 72.03 -11.87 3.76
N ALA A 204 71.11 -12.71 3.28
CA ALA A 204 71.28 -14.17 3.21
C ALA A 204 70.15 -14.91 2.47
N ASP A 205 68.90 -14.41 2.45
CA ASP A 205 67.73 -15.23 2.04
C ASP A 205 66.97 -14.78 0.78
N ASP A 206 67.61 -14.06 -0.16
CA ASP A 206 66.97 -13.62 -1.42
C ASP A 206 67.26 -14.58 -2.59
N ILE A 207 66.72 -15.82 -2.51
CA ILE A 207 66.57 -16.72 -3.69
C ILE A 207 65.10 -16.76 -4.18
N PHE A 208 64.15 -16.20 -3.42
CA PHE A 208 62.71 -16.33 -3.72
C PHE A 208 61.91 -15.02 -3.78
N ASN A 209 62.55 -13.88 -4.03
CA ASN A 209 61.84 -12.69 -4.53
C ASN A 209 61.95 -12.65 -6.06
N VAL A 210 61.31 -13.63 -6.70
CA VAL A 210 60.98 -13.55 -8.12
C VAL A 210 59.76 -12.62 -8.23
N ASP A 211 59.88 -11.68 -9.16
CA ASP A 211 58.79 -10.91 -9.76
C ASP A 211 58.47 -9.56 -9.13
N ASP A 212 59.16 -8.53 -9.64
CA ASP A 212 58.51 -7.34 -10.23
C ASP A 212 59.57 -6.56 -11.00
N SER A 213 60.05 -7.16 -12.09
CA SER A 213 60.96 -6.51 -13.04
C SER A 213 60.12 -5.93 -14.18
N ASP A 214 59.31 -4.92 -13.87
CA ASP A 214 58.83 -3.97 -14.89
C ASP A 214 60.00 -3.02 -15.23
N GLU A 215 60.99 -3.57 -15.93
CA GLU A 215 61.97 -2.83 -16.72
C GLU A 215 61.36 -2.53 -18.08
N ASP A 216 60.63 -1.42 -18.13
CA ASP A 216 60.33 -0.73 -19.39
C ASP A 216 61.62 0.01 -19.83
N ASP A 217 62.61 -0.75 -20.32
CA ASP A 217 63.82 -0.24 -20.98
C ASP A 217 63.63 -0.36 -22.50
N GLU A 218 63.02 0.66 -23.08
CA GLU A 218 63.14 0.96 -24.51
C GLU A 218 64.57 1.43 -24.80
N ALA A 219 65.47 0.47 -25.08
CA ALA A 219 66.82 0.74 -25.56
C ALA A 219 67.13 -0.09 -26.81
N GLU A 220 66.90 0.53 -27.96
CA GLU A 220 67.52 0.18 -29.25
C GLU A 220 69.05 0.03 -29.12
N GLY A 221 69.56 -1.15 -29.45
CA GLY A 221 70.84 -1.33 -30.15
C GLY A 221 72.15 -1.28 -29.36
N GLY A 222 72.71 -2.48 -29.09
CA GLY A 222 74.09 -2.79 -29.50
C GLY A 222 75.22 -2.75 -28.46
N SER A 223 76.00 -3.85 -28.50
CA SER A 223 77.37 -4.10 -28.04
C SER A 223 77.60 -4.64 -26.61
N ASP A 224 78.10 -5.89 -26.61
CA ASP A 224 78.76 -6.63 -25.53
C ASP A 224 79.96 -5.85 -24.95
N GLU A 225 79.89 -5.47 -23.69
CA GLU A 225 81.07 -5.28 -22.81
C GLU A 225 80.72 -5.71 -21.36
N PRO A 226 81.71 -6.20 -20.58
CA PRO A 226 81.46 -7.04 -19.41
C PRO A 226 80.92 -6.25 -18.21
N ALA A 227 79.99 -6.88 -17.51
CA ALA A 227 79.28 -6.37 -16.35
C ALA A 227 80.19 -6.05 -15.15
N GLU A 228 80.55 -4.78 -15.01
CA GLU A 228 80.99 -4.18 -13.75
C GLU A 228 79.75 -3.94 -12.87
N ALA A 229 79.60 -4.79 -11.84
CA ALA A 229 78.75 -4.63 -10.66
C ALA A 229 77.47 -3.79 -10.87
N GLU A 230 76.40 -4.46 -11.29
CA GLU A 230 75.04 -4.02 -11.03
C GLU A 230 74.94 -3.62 -9.56
N ARG A 231 74.91 -2.31 -9.29
CA ARG A 231 74.46 -1.82 -8.00
C ARG A 231 72.99 -2.16 -7.93
N THR A 232 72.70 -3.35 -7.41
CA THR A 232 71.37 -3.81 -7.06
C THR A 232 70.72 -2.70 -6.25
N PHE A 233 69.68 -2.11 -6.84
CA PHE A 233 68.95 -1.00 -6.24
C PHE A 233 68.17 -1.58 -5.05
N VAL A 234 68.59 -1.26 -3.83
CA VAL A 234 68.05 -1.87 -2.60
C VAL A 234 66.75 -1.18 -2.15
N GLY A 235 66.47 0.03 -2.64
CA GLY A 235 65.29 0.80 -2.28
C GLY A 235 63.96 0.19 -2.74
N SER A 236 62.91 0.47 -1.97
CA SER A 236 61.53 0.06 -2.26
C SER A 236 61.09 0.51 -3.66
N SER A 237 60.42 -0.37 -4.40
CA SER A 237 59.98 -0.08 -5.77
C SER A 237 58.98 1.08 -5.80
N PHE A 238 58.99 1.86 -6.90
CA PHE A 238 58.09 2.99 -7.08
C PHE A 238 56.61 2.60 -6.96
N ALA A 239 56.21 1.49 -7.58
CA ALA A 239 54.84 0.99 -7.54
C ALA A 239 54.38 0.70 -6.10
N LYS A 240 55.26 0.11 -5.28
CA LYS A 240 54.97 -0.19 -3.86
C LYS A 240 54.83 1.09 -3.04
N LEU A 241 55.78 2.03 -3.12
CA LEU A 241 55.69 3.30 -2.39
C LEU A 241 54.48 4.13 -2.82
N LEU A 242 54.12 4.11 -4.11
CA LEU A 242 52.91 4.76 -4.59
C LEU A 242 51.66 4.11 -4.00
N SER A 243 51.59 2.78 -3.96
CA SER A 243 50.45 2.06 -3.37
C SER A 243 50.28 2.34 -1.87
N LEU A 244 51.38 2.44 -1.11
CA LEU A 244 51.32 2.76 0.32
C LEU A 244 50.92 4.22 0.55
N ALA A 245 51.36 5.15 -0.29
CA ALA A 245 50.96 6.55 -0.22
C ALA A 245 49.48 6.77 -0.59
N THR A 246 48.95 6.02 -1.55
CA THR A 246 47.52 6.09 -1.89
C THR A 246 46.67 5.50 -0.76
N GLU A 247 47.09 4.39 -0.14
CA GLU A 247 46.42 3.81 1.04
C GLU A 247 46.43 4.76 2.23
N TYR A 248 47.56 5.42 2.49
CA TYR A 248 47.66 6.47 3.51
C TYR A 248 46.61 7.57 3.30
N ARG A 249 46.43 8.04 2.06
CA ARG A 249 45.44 9.07 1.74
C ARG A 249 44.00 8.60 1.98
N VAL A 250 43.70 7.33 1.66
CA VAL A 250 42.38 6.74 1.94
C VAL A 250 42.12 6.67 3.44
N ILE A 251 43.14 6.32 4.23
CA ILE A 251 43.07 6.30 5.70
C ILE A 251 42.81 7.70 6.26
N GLU A 252 43.47 8.72 5.72
CA GLU A 252 43.28 10.11 6.14
C GLU A 252 41.85 10.61 5.82
N GLN A 253 41.36 10.31 4.62
CA GLN A 253 39.98 10.61 4.24
C GLN A 253 38.96 9.89 5.13
N LEU A 254 39.22 8.63 5.47
CA LEU A 254 38.38 7.86 6.38
C LEU A 254 38.38 8.46 7.79
N ALA A 255 39.54 8.83 8.32
CA ALA A 255 39.67 9.51 9.61
C ALA A 255 38.91 10.85 9.63
N GLY A 256 39.02 11.65 8.55
CA GLY A 256 38.25 12.88 8.38
C GLY A 256 36.74 12.65 8.34
N SER A 257 36.27 11.56 7.71
CA SER A 257 34.85 11.22 7.62
C SER A 257 34.21 10.78 8.95
N ILE A 258 35.02 10.26 9.88
CA ILE A 258 34.58 9.84 11.22
C ILE A 258 34.47 11.06 12.15
N GLY A 259 35.36 12.04 11.95
CA GLY A 259 35.42 13.29 12.72
C GLY A 259 36.67 13.36 13.58
N VAL A 260 37.40 14.47 13.46
CA VAL A 260 38.70 14.69 14.12
C VAL A 260 38.56 14.82 15.64
N GLU A 261 37.38 15.19 16.14
CA GLU A 261 37.12 15.39 17.57
C GLU A 261 36.88 14.09 18.35
N VAL A 262 36.69 12.95 17.66
CA VAL A 262 36.44 11.68 18.33
C VAL A 262 37.74 11.21 19.02
N PRO A 263 37.75 10.91 20.34
CA PRO A 263 38.97 10.55 21.07
C PRO A 263 39.75 9.36 20.47
N PHE A 264 39.04 8.44 19.83
CA PHE A 264 39.64 7.33 19.11
C PHE A 264 40.43 7.79 17.88
N VAL A 265 39.89 8.71 17.08
CA VAL A 265 40.55 9.27 15.89
C VAL A 265 41.79 10.05 16.29
N ILE A 266 41.77 10.75 17.43
CA ILE A 266 42.95 11.45 17.97
C ILE A 266 44.07 10.44 18.27
N LYS A 267 43.78 9.34 18.97
CA LYS A 267 44.77 8.27 19.22
C LYS A 267 45.26 7.61 17.94
N MET A 268 44.36 7.44 16.96
CA MET A 268 44.73 6.90 15.66
C MET A 268 45.60 7.88 14.87
N GLY A 269 45.41 9.18 15.07
CA GLY A 269 46.23 10.24 14.49
C GLY A 269 47.72 10.08 14.80
N ASP A 270 48.06 9.70 16.03
CA ASP A 270 49.46 9.42 16.41
C ASP A 270 50.06 8.24 15.61
N ARG A 271 49.25 7.21 15.33
CA ARG A 271 49.65 6.05 14.53
C ARG A 271 49.80 6.41 13.05
N ILE A 272 48.79 7.09 12.49
CA ILE A 272 48.78 7.61 11.12
C ILE A 272 49.99 8.52 10.88
N ALA A 273 50.32 9.39 11.83
CA ALA A 273 51.50 10.26 11.75
C ALA A 273 52.82 9.47 11.75
N LYS A 274 52.92 8.38 12.53
CA LYS A 274 54.08 7.48 12.48
C LYS A 274 54.20 6.81 11.11
N CYS A 275 53.10 6.30 10.54
CA CYS A 275 53.11 5.74 9.18
C CYS A 275 53.60 6.76 8.15
N ARG A 276 53.10 8.00 8.23
CA ARG A 276 53.55 9.10 7.35
C ARG A 276 55.05 9.33 7.46
N ASN A 277 55.58 9.38 8.68
CA ASN A 277 57.00 9.64 8.91
C ASN A 277 57.89 8.51 8.36
N THR A 278 57.49 7.25 8.53
CA THR A 278 58.26 6.11 7.99
C THR A 278 58.17 6.07 6.46
N LEU A 279 56.99 6.32 5.87
CA LEU A 279 56.86 6.45 4.41
C LEU A 279 57.74 7.56 3.84
N LEU A 280 57.83 8.70 4.54
CA LEU A 280 58.72 9.78 4.15
C LEU A 280 60.20 9.39 4.26
N LEU A 281 60.58 8.59 5.24
CA LEU A 281 61.95 8.09 5.39
C LEU A 281 62.31 7.14 4.24
N ASP A 282 61.43 6.20 3.91
CA ASP A 282 61.62 5.26 2.81
C ASP A 282 61.67 5.98 1.46
N LEU A 283 60.77 6.95 1.25
CA LEU A 283 60.76 7.78 0.05
C LEU A 283 62.02 8.65 -0.07
N ASN A 284 62.50 9.23 1.04
CA ASN A 284 63.73 10.01 1.08
C ASN A 284 64.97 9.13 0.77
N THR A 285 64.97 7.88 1.27
CA THR A 285 66.04 6.91 1.01
C THR A 285 66.03 6.50 -0.46
N ALA A 286 64.88 6.09 -1.01
CA ALA A 286 64.73 5.71 -2.42
C ALA A 286 65.06 6.86 -3.39
N THR A 287 64.71 8.10 -3.04
CA THR A 287 65.02 9.28 -3.86
C THR A 287 66.51 9.65 -3.82
N LYS A 288 67.17 9.51 -2.67
CA LYS A 288 68.63 9.67 -2.57
C LYS A 288 69.38 8.58 -3.33
N GLU A 289 68.92 7.34 -3.28
CA GLU A 289 69.50 6.24 -4.07
C GLU A 289 69.33 6.50 -5.58
N ALA A 290 68.14 6.91 -6.02
CA ALA A 290 67.89 7.28 -7.41
C ALA A 290 68.75 8.49 -7.86
N LYS A 291 69.04 9.44 -6.95
CA LYS A 291 69.94 10.57 -7.19
C LYS A 291 71.40 10.14 -7.33
N ASN A 292 71.86 9.26 -6.44
CA ASN A 292 73.23 8.74 -6.45
C ASN A 292 73.50 7.82 -7.66
N ALA A 293 72.46 7.26 -8.29
CA ALA A 293 72.54 6.46 -9.52
C ALA A 293 72.79 7.29 -10.80
N GLY A 294 72.88 8.62 -10.72
CA GLY A 294 73.26 9.48 -11.84
C GLY A 294 72.24 9.46 -12.99
N ALA A 295 72.69 9.61 -14.24
CA ALA A 295 71.82 9.79 -15.42
C ALA A 295 70.74 8.69 -15.58
N ARG A 296 71.07 7.43 -15.27
CA ARG A 296 70.14 6.29 -15.33
C ARG A 296 69.04 6.33 -14.25
N GLY A 297 69.26 7.08 -13.16
CA GLY A 297 68.31 7.21 -12.05
C GLY A 297 67.36 8.41 -12.14
N HIS A 298 67.55 9.35 -13.08
CA HIS A 298 66.75 10.58 -13.15
C HIS A 298 65.27 10.32 -13.43
N SER A 299 64.95 9.37 -14.31
CA SER A 299 63.55 8.99 -14.59
C SER A 299 62.86 8.45 -13.33
N ARG A 300 63.54 7.57 -12.58
CA ARG A 300 63.04 7.04 -11.30
C ARG A 300 62.91 8.12 -10.22
N MET A 301 63.86 9.05 -10.14
CA MET A 301 63.80 10.19 -9.22
C MET A 301 62.54 11.03 -9.48
N LEU A 302 62.25 11.36 -10.73
CA LEU A 302 61.04 12.11 -11.10
C LEU A 302 59.77 11.37 -10.72
N LYS A 303 59.73 10.04 -10.93
CA LYS A 303 58.62 9.18 -10.48
C LYS A 303 58.45 9.29 -8.97
N TYR A 304 59.49 9.09 -8.16
CA TYR A 304 59.38 9.21 -6.70
C TYR A 304 59.00 10.63 -6.23
N LEU A 305 59.43 11.68 -6.92
CA LEU A 305 59.02 13.06 -6.60
C LEU A 305 57.50 13.27 -6.71
N SER A 306 56.82 12.54 -7.60
CA SER A 306 55.36 12.61 -7.73
C SER A 306 54.58 12.09 -6.53
N ILE A 307 55.23 11.38 -5.60
CA ILE A 307 54.61 10.81 -4.39
C ILE A 307 54.55 11.83 -3.25
N TYR A 308 55.49 12.77 -3.15
CA TYR A 308 55.52 13.76 -2.05
C TYR A 308 54.26 14.62 -1.91
N PRO A 309 53.57 15.03 -3.00
CA PRO A 309 52.28 15.72 -2.90
C PRO A 309 51.19 14.87 -2.23
N LEU A 310 51.21 13.55 -2.40
CA LEU A 310 50.23 12.65 -1.77
C LEU A 310 50.41 12.55 -0.25
N LEU A 311 51.61 12.87 0.24
CA LEU A 311 51.97 12.89 1.66
C LEU A 311 51.95 14.31 2.25
N GLU A 312 51.54 15.32 1.47
CA GLU A 312 51.58 16.75 1.82
C GLU A 312 52.98 17.20 2.31
N ALA A 313 54.04 16.70 1.67
CA ALA A 313 55.42 16.83 2.12
C ALA A 313 56.34 17.46 1.07
N GLU A 314 55.84 18.48 0.36
CA GLU A 314 56.55 19.15 -0.74
C GLU A 314 57.88 19.78 -0.30
N GLU A 315 57.94 20.29 0.92
CA GLU A 315 59.16 20.90 1.49
C GLU A 315 60.30 19.86 1.64
N ASN A 316 59.96 18.61 1.98
CA ASN A 316 60.93 17.52 2.09
C ASN A 316 61.49 17.14 0.72
N ALA A 317 60.65 17.16 -0.33
CA ALA A 317 61.09 16.94 -1.70
C ALA A 317 62.14 17.98 -2.12
N ILE A 318 61.87 19.26 -1.81
CA ILE A 318 62.78 20.37 -2.09
C ILE A 318 64.10 20.22 -1.30
N ALA A 319 64.03 19.78 -0.03
CA ALA A 319 65.21 19.56 0.80
C ALA A 319 66.13 18.45 0.26
N VAL A 320 65.56 17.33 -0.21
CA VAL A 320 66.33 16.23 -0.81
C VAL A 320 67.03 16.65 -2.10
N LEU A 321 66.39 17.51 -2.90
CA LEU A 321 66.98 18.05 -4.12
C LEU A 321 68.12 19.05 -3.83
N LYS A 322 67.96 19.91 -2.82
CA LYS A 322 68.94 20.95 -2.45
C LYS A 322 70.20 20.45 -1.76
N ASN A 323 70.15 19.32 -1.04
CA ASN A 323 71.33 18.79 -0.36
C ASN A 323 72.36 18.29 -1.40
N LYS A 324 73.54 18.92 -1.37
CA LYS A 324 74.66 18.78 -2.30
C LYS A 324 75.73 17.86 -1.72
#